data_AF-Q7JP47-F1
#
_entry.id   AF-Q7JP47-F1
#
_cell.length_a   1.000
_cell.length_b   1.000
_cell.length_c   1.000
_cell.angle_alpha   90.00
_cell.angle_beta   90.00
_cell.angle_gamma   90.00
#
_symmetry.space_group_name_H-M   'P 1'
#
loop_
_entity.id
_entity.type
_entity.pdbx_description
1 polymer ?
#
loop_
_entity_poly.entity_id
_entity_poly.type
_entity_poly.pdbx_seq_one_letter_code
_entity_poly.pdbx_strand_id
1 'polypeptide(L)'
;MQSNITASLFIALLIFGVISAAPSHEKTHKKCSDKLYLAMKSLCSYRGYSEFLRNSATKCCQDNCEISEMMALCVVAPNFDDDLLH
;
A
#
# COMPACT_ATOMS: atom_id res chain seq x y z
N MET A 1 -24.07 1.52 42.68
CA MET A 1 -22.72 0.95 42.45
C MET A 1 -22.87 -0.14 41.41
N GLN A 2 -22.01 -0.15 40.38
CA GLN A 2 -22.00 -1.09 39.23
C GLN A 2 -23.17 -0.86 38.24
N SER A 3 -23.04 -0.78 36.92
CA SER A 3 -21.95 -1.09 35.99
C SER A 3 -22.20 -0.29 34.69
N ASN A 4 -21.53 0.85 34.51
CA ASN A 4 -21.61 1.61 33.24
C ASN A 4 -20.36 1.43 32.36
N ILE A 5 -19.43 0.54 32.76
CA ILE A 5 -18.14 0.37 32.08
C ILE A 5 -18.23 -0.64 30.91
N THR A 6 -19.33 -1.37 30.79
CA THR A 6 -19.52 -2.37 29.73
C THR A 6 -19.76 -1.75 28.36
N ALA A 7 -20.40 -0.58 28.26
CA ALA A 7 -20.73 0.03 26.97
C ALA A 7 -19.49 0.50 26.17
N SER A 8 -18.43 0.96 26.84
CA SER A 8 -17.23 1.46 26.17
C SER A 8 -16.35 0.36 25.56
N LEU A 9 -16.43 -0.88 26.04
CA LEU A 9 -15.62 -1.98 25.48
C LEU A 9 -16.16 -2.48 24.13
N PHE A 10 -17.48 -2.44 23.92
CA PHE A 10 -18.09 -2.90 22.66
C PHE A 10 -17.77 -1.99 21.48
N ILE A 11 -17.56 -0.69 21.71
CA ILE A 11 -17.20 0.26 20.66
C ILE A 11 -15.74 0.04 20.20
N ALA A 12 -14.83 -0.28 21.13
CA ALA A 12 -13.44 -0.56 20.77
C ALA A 12 -13.30 -1.82 19.91
N LEU A 13 -14.07 -2.88 20.20
CA LEU A 13 -14.04 -4.12 19.42
C LEU A 13 -14.65 -3.98 18.02
N LEU A 14 -15.63 -3.08 17.82
CA LEU A 14 -16.17 -2.81 16.49
C LEU A 14 -15.19 -2.06 15.59
N ILE A 15 -14.31 -1.23 16.14
CA ILE A 15 -13.29 -0.52 15.36
C ILE A 15 -12.18 -1.47 14.90
N PHE A 16 -11.83 -2.48 15.70
CA PHE A 16 -10.77 -3.43 15.34
C PHE A 16 -11.26 -4.70 14.62
N GLY A 17 -12.47 -5.18 14.90
CA GLY A 17 -12.96 -6.48 14.41
C GLY A 17 -13.67 -6.46 13.05
N VAL A 18 -14.17 -5.30 12.60
CA VAL A 18 -14.97 -5.22 11.35
C VAL A 18 -14.08 -5.07 10.10
N ILE A 19 -12.75 -4.91 10.25
CA ILE A 19 -11.84 -4.81 9.11
C ILE A 19 -11.52 -6.19 8.50
N SER A 20 -11.83 -7.30 9.19
CA SER A 20 -11.40 -8.64 8.76
C SER A 20 -12.39 -9.42 7.88
N ALA A 21 -13.48 -8.82 7.38
CA ALA A 21 -14.41 -9.55 6.50
C ALA A 21 -15.18 -8.65 5.51
N ALA A 22 -14.59 -8.34 4.35
CA ALA A 22 -15.37 -7.96 3.16
C ALA A 22 -14.62 -8.36 1.86
N PRO A 23 -15.01 -9.44 1.15
CA PRO A 23 -14.35 -9.92 -0.07
C PRO A 23 -14.65 -9.08 -1.33
N SER A 24 -14.48 -7.75 -1.27
CA SER A 24 -14.65 -6.83 -2.42
C SER A 24 -13.33 -6.17 -2.87
N HIS A 25 -12.23 -6.64 -2.31
CA HIS A 25 -10.91 -6.01 -2.33
C HIS A 25 -10.25 -5.90 -3.72
N GLU A 26 -10.51 -6.80 -4.67
CA GLU A 26 -9.74 -6.83 -5.93
C GLU A 26 -9.89 -5.55 -6.78
N LYS A 27 -11.12 -5.02 -6.89
CA LYS A 27 -11.37 -3.76 -7.62
C LYS A 27 -10.79 -2.54 -6.89
N THR A 28 -10.85 -2.54 -5.57
CA THR A 28 -10.33 -1.45 -4.74
C THR A 28 -8.80 -1.42 -4.77
N HIS A 29 -8.15 -2.59 -4.71
CA HIS A 29 -6.70 -2.68 -4.81
C HIS A 29 -6.20 -2.24 -6.18
N LYS A 30 -6.94 -2.47 -7.28
CA LYS A 30 -6.52 -1.94 -8.60
C LYS A 30 -6.40 -0.42 -8.60
N LYS A 31 -7.41 0.30 -8.10
CA LYS A 31 -7.38 1.77 -8.05
C LYS A 31 -6.31 2.29 -7.08
N CYS A 32 -6.10 1.59 -5.98
CA CYS A 32 -5.08 1.94 -5.00
C CYS A 32 -3.65 1.67 -5.54
N SER A 33 -3.40 0.51 -6.14
CA SER A 33 -2.11 0.19 -6.78
C SER A 33 -1.81 1.11 -7.97
N ASP A 34 -2.82 1.50 -8.76
CA ASP A 34 -2.66 2.51 -9.82
C ASP A 34 -2.19 3.86 -9.28
N LYS A 35 -2.81 4.34 -8.20
CA LYS A 35 -2.43 5.60 -7.55
C LYS A 35 -1.02 5.54 -6.96
N LEU A 36 -0.71 4.45 -6.25
CA LEU A 36 0.61 4.25 -5.66
C LEU A 36 1.68 4.11 -6.74
N TYR A 37 1.37 3.43 -7.84
CA TYR A 37 2.29 3.32 -8.97
C TYR A 37 2.63 4.68 -9.56
N LEU A 38 1.63 5.55 -9.78
CA LEU A 38 1.87 6.92 -10.25
C LEU A 38 2.67 7.75 -9.22
N ALA A 39 2.36 7.61 -7.93
CA ALA A 39 3.08 8.28 -6.86
C ALA A 39 4.55 7.83 -6.80
N MET A 40 4.81 6.52 -6.81
CA MET A 40 6.15 5.94 -6.84
C MET A 40 6.90 6.36 -8.09
N LYS A 41 6.26 6.35 -9.27
CA LYS A 41 6.88 6.83 -10.51
C LYS A 41 7.35 8.28 -10.37
N SER A 42 6.56 9.14 -9.74
CA SER A 42 6.93 10.52 -9.46
C SER A 42 8.04 10.63 -8.40
N LEU A 43 7.95 9.87 -7.31
CA LEU A 43 8.93 9.88 -6.21
C LEU A 43 10.29 9.37 -6.65
N CYS A 44 10.32 8.25 -7.37
CA CYS A 44 11.54 7.64 -7.88
C CYS A 44 12.06 8.34 -9.16
N SER A 45 11.39 9.38 -9.66
CA SER A 45 11.68 10.04 -10.94
C SER A 45 11.80 9.08 -12.13
N TYR A 46 11.08 7.95 -12.09
CA TYR A 46 11.20 6.90 -13.08
C TYR A 46 10.44 7.27 -14.37
N ARG A 47 11.11 7.17 -15.52
CA ARG A 47 10.50 7.42 -16.83
C ARG A 47 10.08 6.10 -17.48
N GLY A 48 8.87 6.08 -18.05
CA GLY A 48 8.33 4.88 -18.70
C GLY A 48 7.49 3.98 -17.78
N TYR A 49 7.38 2.71 -18.15
CA TYR A 49 6.71 1.68 -17.36
C TYR A 49 7.75 0.86 -16.59
N SER A 50 7.51 0.61 -15.31
CA SER A 50 8.34 -0.26 -14.48
C SER A 50 7.47 -1.34 -13.87
N GLU A 51 7.75 -2.60 -14.22
CA GLU A 51 7.08 -3.73 -13.58
C GLU A 51 7.46 -3.83 -12.10
N PHE A 52 8.71 -3.51 -11.75
CA PHE A 52 9.16 -3.44 -10.37
C PHE A 52 8.34 -2.44 -9.55
N LEU A 53 8.15 -1.21 -10.04
CA LEU A 53 7.32 -0.22 -9.34
C LEU A 53 5.84 -0.65 -9.30
N ARG A 54 5.36 -1.34 -10.33
CA ARG A 54 3.97 -1.83 -10.39
C ARG A 54 3.70 -2.92 -9.34
N ASN A 55 4.63 -3.87 -9.22
CA ASN A 55 4.57 -4.94 -8.23
C ASN A 55 4.74 -4.36 -6.82
N SER A 56 5.68 -3.43 -6.65
CA SER A 56 5.88 -2.69 -5.41
C SER A 56 4.64 -1.90 -4.99
N ALA A 57 4.00 -1.17 -5.91
CA ALA A 57 2.76 -0.43 -5.64
C ALA A 57 1.60 -1.36 -5.28
N THR A 58 1.54 -2.54 -5.89
CA THR A 58 0.52 -3.56 -5.55
C THR A 58 0.75 -4.08 -4.14
N LYS A 59 1.99 -4.42 -3.80
CA LYS A 59 2.37 -4.84 -2.45
C LYS A 59 2.09 -3.75 -1.43
N CYS A 60 2.48 -2.52 -1.72
CA CYS A 60 2.21 -1.38 -0.84
C CYS A 60 0.73 -1.05 -0.69
N CYS A 61 -0.08 -1.37 -1.69
CA CYS A 61 -1.53 -1.25 -1.57
C CYS A 61 -2.13 -2.34 -0.66
N GLN A 62 -1.53 -3.53 -0.62
CA GLN A 62 -1.95 -4.62 0.26
C GLN A 62 -1.50 -4.38 1.71
N ASP A 63 -0.26 -3.92 1.88
CA ASP A 63 0.40 -3.75 3.17
C ASP A 63 0.17 -2.35 3.78
N ASN A 64 -0.55 -1.45 3.09
CA ASN A 64 -0.72 -0.03 3.45
C ASN A 64 0.61 0.68 3.72
N CYS A 65 1.55 0.59 2.77
CA CYS A 65 2.87 1.18 2.96
C CYS A 65 2.82 2.66 3.29
N GLU A 66 3.79 3.10 4.09
CA GLU A 66 4.06 4.51 4.29
C GLU A 66 4.90 5.11 3.15
N ILE A 67 4.95 6.44 3.08
CA ILE A 67 5.74 7.16 2.06
C ILE A 67 7.23 6.82 2.19
N SER A 68 7.72 6.61 3.41
CA SER A 68 9.11 6.19 3.70
C SER A 68 9.45 4.86 3.03
N GLU A 69 8.56 3.87 3.10
CA GLU A 69 8.73 2.57 2.47
C GLU A 69 8.68 2.67 0.94
N MET A 70 7.78 3.51 0.40
CA MET A 70 7.74 3.79 -1.04
C MET A 70 9.05 4.42 -1.55
N MET A 71 9.63 5.35 -0.78
CA MET A 71 10.92 5.95 -1.12
C MET A 71 12.07 4.95 -0.98
N ALA A 72 12.06 4.07 0.02
CA ALA A 72 13.06 3.01 0.15
C ALA A 72 13.06 2.09 -1.07
N LEU A 73 11.87 1.78 -1.63
CA LEU A 73 11.73 0.99 -2.84
C LEU A 73 12.32 1.70 -4.07
N CYS A 74 12.35 3.03 -4.11
CA CYS A 74 13.03 3.77 -5.18
C CYS A 74 14.56 3.57 -5.17
N VAL A 75 15.15 3.42 -3.99
CA VAL A 75 16.61 3.24 -3.82
C VAL A 75 17.03 1.80 -4.14
N VAL A 76 16.15 0.84 -3.85
CA VAL A 76 16.37 -0.59 -4.11
C VAL A 76 15.98 -0.98 -5.54
N ALA A 77 15.23 -0.13 -6.25
CA ALA A 77 14.88 -0.38 -7.63
C ALA A 77 16.17 -0.67 -8.42
N PRO A 78 16.25 -1.82 -9.12
CA PRO A 78 17.44 -2.15 -9.88
C PRO A 78 17.70 -1.00 -10.86
N ASN A 79 18.94 -0.49 -10.90
CA ASN A 79 19.31 0.50 -11.90
C ASN A 79 19.15 -0.15 -13.27
N PHE A 80 18.03 0.14 -13.94
CA PHE A 80 17.76 -0.36 -15.29
C PHE A 80 18.68 0.30 -16.34
N ASP A 81 19.62 1.17 -15.93
CA ASP A 81 20.71 1.64 -16.78
C ASP A 81 21.61 0.49 -17.28
N ASP A 82 21.61 -0.68 -16.63
CA ASP A 82 22.34 -1.86 -17.12
C ASP A 82 21.67 -2.55 -18.33
N ASP A 83 20.37 -2.34 -18.59
CA ASP A 83 19.66 -2.97 -19.73
C ASP A 83 19.85 -2.20 -21.05
N LEU A 84 20.54 -1.05 -21.06
CA LEU A 84 20.82 -0.29 -22.29
C LEU A 84 22.19 -0.63 -22.94
N LEU A 85 22.92 -1.60 -22.39
CA LEU A 85 24.22 -2.06 -22.91
C LEU A 85 24.19 -3.56 -23.27
N HIS A 86 23.32 -3.90 -24.23
CA HIS A 86 23.45 -5.12 -25.05
C HIS A 86 22.97 -4.85 -26.48
#